data_AF-A0AAD5ZN94-F1
#
_entry.id   AF-A0AAD5ZN94-F1
#
_cell.length_a   1.000
_cell.length_b   1.000
_cell.length_c   1.000
_cell.angle_alpha   90.00
_cell.angle_beta   90.00
_cell.angle_gamma   90.00
#
_symmetry.space_group_name_H-M   'P 1'
#
loop_
_entity.id
_entity.type
_entity.pdbx_description
1 polymer ?
#
loop_
_entity_poly.entity_id
_entity_poly.type
_entity_poly.pdbx_seq_one_letter_code
_entity_poly.pdbx_strand_id
1 'polypeptide(L)'
;MEGAKVDLNCKGCIKGTRGPWIVRRRGKDGVLMTSLRRPSEWEREKNRKREQRRRMVATKIFAGLRAHGNYSLPKNADQNDILKALCEEAGWHVEDDGTIYRKDVTRTIQSTPVVPVEDELSTNLTLSFKYM
;
A
#
# COMPACT_ATOMS: atom_id res chain seq x y z
N MET A 1 -41.75 19.87 8.79
CA MET A 1 -40.30 19.69 9.03
C MET A 1 -39.87 18.39 8.39
N GLU A 2 -39.37 18.48 7.17
CA GLU A 2 -38.95 17.32 6.39
C GLU A 2 -37.70 16.70 7.02
N GLY A 3 -37.82 15.46 7.50
CA GLY A 3 -36.72 14.73 8.12
C GLY A 3 -35.65 14.42 7.09
N ALA A 4 -34.49 15.05 7.21
CA ALA A 4 -33.33 14.76 6.37
C ALA A 4 -32.98 13.28 6.47
N LYS A 5 -33.18 12.53 5.38
CA LYS A 5 -32.72 11.14 5.24
C LYS A 5 -31.21 11.14 5.45
N VAL A 6 -30.75 10.53 6.54
CA VAL A 6 -29.32 10.34 6.80
C VAL A 6 -28.88 9.21 5.90
N ASP A 7 -28.11 9.51 4.86
CA ASP A 7 -27.53 8.48 3.99
C ASP A 7 -26.52 7.65 4.80
N LEU A 8 -27.00 6.55 5.40
CA LEU A 8 -26.21 5.59 6.18
C LEU A 8 -25.20 4.81 5.33
N ASN A 9 -25.12 5.09 4.02
CA ASN A 9 -24.32 4.32 3.07
C ASN A 9 -22.87 4.81 2.94
N CYS A 10 -22.45 5.86 3.67
CA CYS A 10 -21.04 6.23 3.77
C CYS A 10 -20.26 5.27 4.68
N LYS A 11 -20.11 4.01 4.26
CA LYS A 11 -19.24 3.04 4.92
C LYS A 11 -17.79 3.33 4.49
N GLY A 12 -16.94 3.74 5.43
CA GLY A 12 -15.51 4.00 5.18
C GLY A 12 -14.95 5.15 6.04
N CYS A 13 -13.69 5.52 5.81
CA CYS A 13 -13.06 6.68 6.44
C CYS A 13 -13.64 8.03 5.95
N ILE A 14 -14.48 7.98 4.91
CA ILE A 14 -15.11 9.14 4.28
C ILE A 14 -16.31 9.56 5.14
N LYS A 15 -16.10 10.59 5.95
CA LYS A 15 -17.19 11.21 6.72
C LYS A 15 -18.02 12.10 5.79
N GLY A 16 -19.34 11.95 5.87
CA GLY A 16 -20.28 12.82 5.16
C GLY A 16 -20.04 14.30 5.50
N THR A 17 -20.16 15.15 4.49
CA THR A 17 -20.09 16.62 4.62
C THR A 17 -21.30 17.16 5.37
N ARG A 18 -22.42 16.42 5.37
CA ARG A 18 -23.67 16.76 6.04
C ARG A 18 -24.06 15.66 7.03
N GLY A 19 -24.91 16.04 7.99
CA GLY A 19 -25.49 15.11 8.95
C GLY A 19 -24.57 14.74 10.13
N PRO A 20 -25.10 13.91 11.04
CA PRO A 20 -24.33 13.36 12.15
C PRO A 20 -23.33 12.31 11.67
N TRP A 21 -22.15 12.30 12.28
CA TRP A 21 -21.15 11.26 12.07
C TRP A 21 -21.44 10.05 12.95
N ILE A 22 -21.43 8.87 12.33
CA ILE A 22 -21.48 7.60 13.05
C ILE A 22 -20.11 7.35 13.70
N VAL A 23 -20.13 7.15 15.01
CA VAL A 23 -18.97 6.80 15.84
C VAL A 23 -19.23 5.43 16.43
N ARG A 24 -18.34 4.48 16.14
CA ARG A 24 -18.36 3.14 16.74
C ARG A 24 -17.27 3.08 17.80
N ARG A 25 -17.62 2.68 19.02
CA ARG A 25 -16.67 2.45 20.11
C ARG A 25 -16.89 1.05 20.68
N ARG A 26 -15.82 0.39 21.10
CA ARG A 26 -15.91 -0.90 21.79
C ARG A 26 -16.19 -0.64 23.27
N GLY A 27 -17.29 -1.19 23.78
CA GLY A 27 -17.63 -1.16 25.20
C GLY A 27 -16.76 -2.13 26.01
N LYS A 28 -16.84 -2.02 27.34
CA LYS A 28 -16.06 -2.85 28.28
C LYS A 28 -16.34 -4.35 28.13
N ASP A 29 -17.55 -4.70 27.73
CA ASP A 29 -18.03 -6.08 27.53
C ASP A 29 -17.79 -6.60 26.10
N GLY A 30 -16.98 -5.90 25.29
CA GLY A 30 -16.72 -6.25 23.90
C GLY A 30 -17.83 -5.88 22.91
N VAL A 31 -19.01 -5.50 23.40
CA VAL A 31 -20.15 -5.04 22.59
C VAL A 31 -19.81 -3.74 21.85
N LEU A 32 -20.10 -3.69 20.55
CA LEU A 32 -19.92 -2.51 19.70
C LEU A 32 -21.07 -1.51 19.94
N MET A 33 -20.77 -0.37 20.56
CA MET A 33 -21.72 0.72 20.70
C MET A 33 -21.58 1.71 19.54
N THR A 34 -22.72 2.03 18.92
CA THR A 34 -22.81 3.02 17.84
C THR A 34 -23.50 4.28 18.35
N SER A 35 -22.82 5.42 18.25
CA SER A 35 -23.31 6.74 18.65
C SER A 35 -23.28 7.71 17.48
N LEU A 36 -24.29 8.58 17.39
CA LEU A 36 -24.36 9.67 16.43
C LEU A 36 -23.82 10.94 17.07
N ARG A 37 -22.72 11.46 16.54
CA ARG A 37 -22.15 12.76 16.93
C ARG A 37 -22.51 13.81 15.89
N ARG A 38 -22.75 15.06 16.30
CA ARG A 38 -22.84 16.21 15.39
C ARG A 38 -21.50 16.99 15.44
N PRO A 39 -20.62 16.85 14.43
CA PRO A 39 -19.36 17.59 14.39
C PRO A 39 -19.57 19.09 14.20
N SER A 40 -18.60 19.89 14.60
CA SER A 40 -18.57 21.32 14.25
C SER A 40 -18.15 21.54 12.79
N GLU A 41 -18.40 22.74 12.25
CA GLU A 41 -17.97 23.09 10.88
C GLU A 41 -16.45 23.07 10.72
N TRP A 42 -15.71 23.51 11.74
CA TRP A 42 -14.25 23.44 11.79
C TRP A 42 -13.73 22.00 11.73
N GLU A 43 -14.36 21.08 12.47
CA GLU A 43 -14.00 19.65 12.42
C GLU A 43 -14.24 19.05 11.02
N ARG A 44 -15.32 19.47 10.34
CA ARG A 44 -15.59 19.05 8.96
C ARG A 44 -14.56 19.60 7.98
N GLU A 45 -14.20 20.88 8.09
CA GLU A 45 -13.18 21.51 7.26
C GLU A 45 -11.83 20.81 7.42
N LYS A 46 -11.42 20.52 8.67
CA LYS A 46 -10.20 19.75 8.93
C LYS A 46 -10.23 18.37 8.26
N ASN A 47 -11.35 17.65 8.34
CA ASN A 47 -11.48 16.36 7.67
C ASN A 47 -11.40 16.49 6.14
N ARG A 48 -12.06 17.50 5.56
CA ARG A 48 -12.00 17.82 4.12
C ARG A 48 -10.57 18.10 3.67
N LYS A 49 -9.84 18.97 4.38
CA LYS A 49 -8.43 19.29 4.08
C LYS A 49 -7.52 18.07 4.22
N ARG A 50 -7.74 17.24 5.26
CA ARG A 50 -7.00 15.98 5.43
C ARG A 50 -7.22 15.04 4.26
N GLU A 51 -8.48 14.85 3.86
CA GLU A 51 -8.83 13.95 2.76
C GLU A 51 -8.34 14.48 1.41
N GLN A 52 -8.42 15.79 1.17
CA GLN A 52 -7.83 16.45 0.00
C GLN A 52 -6.31 16.24 -0.02
N ARG A 53 -5.61 16.47 1.10
CA ARG A 53 -4.16 16.23 1.19
C ARG A 53 -3.82 14.76 0.92
N ARG A 54 -4.56 13.80 1.49
CA ARG A 54 -4.37 12.36 1.24
C ARG A 54 -4.48 12.05 -0.26
N ARG A 55 -5.52 12.55 -0.92
CA ARG A 55 -5.75 12.36 -2.36
C ARG A 55 -4.70 13.04 -3.24
N MET A 56 -4.27 14.25 -2.88
CA MET A 56 -3.20 14.96 -3.58
C MET A 56 -1.88 14.20 -3.50
N VAL A 57 -1.53 13.67 -2.33
CA VAL A 57 -0.30 12.86 -2.17
C VAL A 57 -0.37 11.60 -3.02
N ALA A 58 -1.48 10.85 -2.99
CA ALA A 58 -1.65 9.67 -3.84
C ALA A 58 -1.51 10.02 -5.33
N THR A 59 -2.13 11.13 -5.77
CA THR A 59 -2.03 11.60 -7.16
C THR A 59 -0.59 11.91 -7.55
N LYS A 60 0.17 12.58 -6.66
CA LYS A 60 1.60 12.86 -6.90
C LYS A 60 2.44 11.59 -6.98
N ILE A 61 2.16 10.60 -6.13
CA ILE A 61 2.85 9.30 -6.16
C ILE A 61 2.61 8.61 -7.50
N PHE A 62 1.35 8.46 -7.92
CA PHE A 62 1.03 7.83 -9.21
C PHE A 62 1.61 8.59 -10.41
N ALA A 63 1.61 9.92 -10.37
CA ALA A 63 2.25 10.73 -11.41
C ALA A 63 3.77 10.47 -11.48
N GLY A 64 4.45 10.37 -10.34
CA GLY A 64 5.88 10.04 -10.28
C GLY A 64 6.19 8.64 -10.82
N LEU A 65 5.41 7.63 -10.40
CA LEU A 65 5.53 6.26 -10.92
C LEU A 65 5.30 6.21 -12.44
N ARG A 66 4.35 6.99 -12.96
CA ARG A 66 4.10 7.05 -14.40
C ARG A 66 5.26 7.68 -15.18
N ALA A 67 5.93 8.67 -14.62
CA ALA A 67 7.04 9.36 -15.26
C ALA A 67 8.36 8.58 -15.19
N HIS A 68 8.60 7.84 -14.09
CA HIS A 68 9.91 7.27 -13.78
C HIS A 68 9.92 5.75 -13.59
N GLY A 69 8.76 5.09 -13.49
CA GLY A 69 8.67 3.66 -13.20
C GLY A 69 8.92 2.75 -14.42
N ASN A 70 9.11 3.32 -15.60
CA ASN A 70 9.48 2.60 -16.83
C ASN A 70 8.55 1.41 -17.19
N TYR A 71 7.31 1.44 -16.71
CA TYR A 71 6.30 0.42 -16.99
C TYR A 71 5.84 0.47 -18.45
N SER A 72 5.67 -0.70 -19.07
CA SER A 72 5.13 -0.87 -20.42
C SER A 72 3.61 -0.72 -20.44
N LEU A 73 3.11 0.46 -20.04
CA LEU A 73 1.69 0.78 -19.95
C LEU A 73 1.21 1.64 -21.13
N PRO A 74 -0.07 1.51 -21.53
CA PRO A 74 -0.69 2.41 -22.50
C PRO A 74 -0.57 3.89 -22.10
N LYS A 75 -0.55 4.79 -23.10
CA LYS A 75 -0.45 6.25 -22.90
C LYS A 75 -1.55 6.81 -21.98
N ASN A 76 -2.72 6.19 -21.94
CA ASN A 76 -3.88 6.55 -21.12
C ASN A 76 -4.15 5.59 -19.94
N ALA A 77 -3.18 4.75 -19.55
CA ALA A 77 -3.34 3.86 -18.40
C ALA A 77 -3.76 4.61 -17.12
N ASP A 78 -4.66 3.98 -16.36
CA ASP A 78 -5.25 4.55 -15.16
C ASP A 78 -4.38 4.31 -13.90
N GLN A 79 -4.88 4.67 -12.72
CA GLN A 79 -4.15 4.44 -11.45
C GLN A 79 -4.07 2.95 -11.07
N ASN A 80 -5.06 2.15 -11.45
CA ASN A 80 -5.11 0.73 -11.13
C ASN A 80 -4.11 -0.04 -12.00
N ASP A 81 -3.95 0.33 -13.27
CA ASP A 81 -2.97 -0.25 -14.18
C ASP A 81 -1.53 -0.01 -13.69
N ILE A 82 -1.24 1.19 -13.19
CA ILE A 82 0.05 1.50 -12.56
C ILE A 82 0.25 0.65 -11.30
N LEU A 83 -0.80 0.48 -10.49
CA LEU A 83 -0.72 -0.34 -9.28
C LEU A 83 -0.48 -1.81 -9.61
N LYS A 84 -1.17 -2.36 -10.62
CA LYS A 84 -0.96 -3.72 -11.13
C LYS A 84 0.48 -3.90 -11.58
N ALA A 85 1.00 -2.99 -12.42
CA ALA A 85 2.39 -3.05 -12.89
C ALA A 85 3.41 -3.01 -11.73
N LEU A 86 3.18 -2.17 -10.71
CA LEU A 86 4.02 -2.09 -9.52
C LEU A 86 3.98 -3.40 -8.70
N CYS A 87 2.80 -4.01 -8.54
CA CYS A 87 2.67 -5.29 -7.85
C CYS A 87 3.38 -6.42 -8.61
N GLU A 88 3.25 -6.44 -9.92
CA GLU A 88 3.91 -7.39 -10.82
C GLU A 88 5.44 -7.30 -10.73
N GLU A 89 6.00 -6.08 -10.68
CA GLU A 89 7.42 -5.82 -10.45
C GLU A 89 7.89 -6.33 -9.07
N ALA A 90 7.04 -6.16 -8.05
CA ALA A 90 7.31 -6.65 -6.70
C ALA A 90 7.10 -8.17 -6.52
N GLY A 91 6.79 -8.92 -7.59
CA GLY A 91 6.60 -10.37 -7.56
C GLY A 91 5.22 -10.84 -7.06
N TRP A 92 4.22 -9.96 -7.09
CA TRP A 92 2.82 -10.30 -6.82
C TRP A 92 2.04 -10.38 -8.12
N HIS A 93 1.02 -11.23 -8.18
CA HIS A 93 0.05 -11.22 -9.26
C HIS A 93 -1.24 -10.57 -8.80
N VAL A 94 -1.85 -9.75 -9.65
CA VAL A 94 -3.12 -9.07 -9.38
C VAL A 94 -4.13 -9.45 -10.46
N GLU A 95 -5.21 -10.08 -10.04
CA GLU A 95 -6.34 -10.43 -10.88
C GLU A 95 -7.25 -9.22 -11.15
N ASP A 96 -8.11 -9.31 -12.18
CA ASP A 96 -9.03 -8.24 -12.55
C ASP A 96 -10.13 -7.97 -11.49
N ASP A 97 -10.38 -8.93 -10.60
CA ASP A 97 -11.29 -8.78 -9.45
C ASP A 97 -10.65 -8.04 -8.26
N GLY A 98 -9.33 -7.77 -8.33
CA GLY A 98 -8.54 -7.13 -7.28
C GLY A 98 -7.97 -8.10 -6.24
N THR A 99 -8.08 -9.41 -6.46
CA THR A 99 -7.40 -10.43 -5.64
C THR A 99 -5.90 -10.43 -5.95
N ILE A 100 -5.07 -10.52 -4.92
CA ILE A 100 -3.60 -10.50 -5.05
C ILE A 100 -3.01 -11.77 -4.46
N TYR A 101 -2.19 -12.48 -5.22
CA TYR A 101 -1.45 -13.64 -4.75
C TYR A 101 0.04 -13.53 -5.05
N ARG A 102 0.84 -14.27 -4.27
CA ARG A 102 2.28 -14.28 -4.45
C ARG A 102 2.60 -15.12 -5.67
N LYS A 103 3.39 -14.60 -6.61
CA LYS A 103 3.88 -15.44 -7.71
C LYS A 103 4.78 -16.49 -7.11
N ASP A 104 4.46 -17.76 -7.34
CA ASP A 104 5.33 -18.85 -6.94
C ASP A 104 6.63 -18.69 -7.70
N VAL A 105 7.67 -18.33 -6.93
CA VAL A 105 9.04 -18.45 -7.40
C VAL A 105 9.33 -19.95 -7.41
N THR A 106 8.81 -20.67 -8.42
CA THR A 106 9.52 -21.85 -8.88
C THR A 106 10.89 -21.32 -9.24
N ARG A 107 11.84 -21.50 -8.34
CA ARG A 107 13.25 -21.30 -8.62
C ARG A 107 13.54 -22.26 -9.77
N THR A 108 13.33 -21.83 -11.00
CA THR A 108 14.13 -22.29 -12.14
C THR A 108 15.54 -21.88 -11.75
N ILE A 109 16.17 -22.74 -10.97
CA ILE A 109 17.62 -22.84 -10.89
C ILE A 109 18.01 -23.10 -12.33
N GLN A 110 18.28 -22.03 -13.07
CA GLN A 110 19.16 -22.15 -14.22
C GLN A 110 20.46 -22.64 -13.58
N SER A 111 20.73 -23.92 -13.75
CA SER A 111 21.98 -24.57 -13.38
C SER A 111 23.09 -23.95 -14.23
N THR A 112 23.55 -22.76 -13.85
CA THR A 112 24.89 -22.31 -14.22
C THR A 112 25.84 -23.13 -13.36
N PRO A 113 26.70 -24.00 -13.92
CA PRO A 113 27.72 -24.65 -13.12
C PRO A 113 28.60 -23.57 -12.49
N VAL A 114 28.53 -23.45 -11.17
CA VAL A 114 29.43 -22.63 -10.38
C VAL A 114 30.80 -23.28 -10.52
N VAL A 115 31.64 -22.70 -11.36
CA VAL A 115 33.08 -23.00 -11.34
C VAL A 115 33.63 -22.49 -10.00
N PRO A 116 34.28 -23.34 -9.19
CA PRO A 116 34.94 -22.86 -7.98
C PRO A 116 36.09 -21.94 -8.41
N VAL A 117 36.03 -20.69 -7.97
CA VAL A 117 37.17 -19.77 -8.06
C VAL A 117 37.99 -20.06 -6.81
N GLU A 118 39.15 -20.69 -6.96
CA GLU A 118 40.07 -20.90 -5.84
C GLU A 118 40.78 -19.57 -5.52
N ASP A 119 40.48 -19.01 -4.35
CA ASP A 119 41.15 -17.82 -3.80
C ASP A 119 42.49 -18.23 -3.17
N GLU A 120 43.59 -18.07 -3.90
CA GLU A 120 44.97 -18.34 -3.43
C GLU A 120 45.53 -17.33 -2.41
N LEU A 121 44.70 -16.47 -1.80
CA LEU A 121 45.20 -15.43 -0.87
C LEU A 121 45.00 -15.73 0.62
N SER A 122 44.35 -16.85 0.99
CA SER A 122 44.09 -17.18 2.39
C SER A 122 45.19 -18.01 3.08
N THR A 123 46.14 -18.60 2.36
CA THR A 123 47.13 -19.52 2.94
C THR A 123 48.37 -18.84 3.52
N ASN A 124 48.61 -17.56 3.19
CA ASN A 124 49.82 -16.85 3.62
C ASN A 124 49.68 -16.08 4.94
N LEU A 125 48.47 -15.94 5.50
CA LEU A 125 48.24 -15.22 6.77
C LEU A 125 48.13 -16.14 8.00
N THR A 126 47.89 -17.43 7.82
CA THR A 126 47.82 -18.40 8.94
C THR A 126 49.18 -19.01 9.31
N LEU A 127 50.18 -18.93 8.44
CA LEU A 127 51.55 -19.42 8.71
C LEU A 127 52.42 -18.46 9.52
N SER A 128 52.11 -17.15 9.52
CA SER A 128 52.89 -16.16 10.28
C SER A 128 52.59 -16.15 11.78
N PHE A 129 51.43 -16.67 12.22
CA PHE A 129 51.05 -16.68 13.64
C PHE A 129 51.45 -17.96 14.38
N LYS A 130 52.07 -18.94 13.71
CA LYS A 130 52.48 -20.21 14.31
C LYS A 130 53.98 -20.29 14.64
N TYR A 131 54.75 -19.25 14.33
CA TYR A 131 56.20 -19.15 14.58
C TYR A 131 56.59 -17.83 15.29
N MET A 132 55.85 -17.45 16.33
CA MET A 132 56.34 -16.61 17.42
C MET A 132 56.01 -17.25 18.76
#